data_AF-A0A0E4CX53-F1
#
_entry.id   AF-A0A0E4CX53-F1
#
_cell.length_a   1.000
_cell.length_b   1.000
_cell.length_c   1.000
_cell.angle_alpha   90.00
_cell.angle_beta   90.00
_cell.angle_gamma   90.00
#
_symmetry.space_group_name_H-M   'P 1'
#
loop_
_entity.id
_entity.type
_entity.pdbx_description
1 polymer ?
#
loop_
_entity_poly.entity_id
_entity_poly.type
_entity_poly.pdbx_seq_one_letter_code
_entity_poly.pdbx_strand_id
1 'polypeptide(L)'
;MMLTRMAGILGIMLSAAVIMILEVPYMLRKRLKKELWVFSILLLLGVGISSAKALQWTIPTPLDWITAVYKPFTEFLTRIGLIK
;
A
#
# COMPACT_ATOMS: atom_id res chain seq x y z
N MET A 1 -7.33 -20.11 5.95
CA MET A 1 -7.08 -19.10 4.91
C MET A 1 -8.04 -17.90 4.95
N MET A 2 -9.36 -18.05 5.15
CA MET A 2 -10.27 -16.90 5.29
C MET A 2 -10.09 -16.11 6.60
N LEU A 3 -9.80 -16.80 7.71
CA LEU A 3 -9.65 -16.18 9.03
C LEU A 3 -8.48 -15.18 9.11
N THR A 4 -7.34 -15.51 8.49
CA THR A 4 -6.17 -14.62 8.44
C THR A 4 -6.42 -13.36 7.60
N ARG A 5 -7.28 -13.43 6.58
CA ARG A 5 -7.69 -12.25 5.79
C ARG A 5 -8.57 -11.31 6.59
N MET A 6 -9.54 -11.84 7.33
CA MET A 6 -10.42 -11.06 8.20
C MET A 6 -9.64 -10.40 9.34
N ALA A 7 -8.68 -11.12 9.95
CA ALA A 7 -7.80 -10.59 10.98
C ALA A 7 -6.92 -9.42 10.47
N GLY A 8 -6.42 -9.50 9.24
CA GLY A 8 -5.66 -8.41 8.62
C GLY A 8 -6.48 -7.13 8.47
N ILE A 9 -7.71 -7.24 7.92
CA ILE A 9 -8.61 -6.10 7.75
C ILE A 9 -8.99 -5.48 9.10
N LEU A 10 -9.29 -6.32 10.10
CA LEU A 10 -9.59 -5.87 11.46
C LEU A 10 -8.42 -5.10 12.09
N GLY A 11 -7.18 -5.58 11.92
CA GLY A 11 -5.99 -4.89 12.44
C GLY A 11 -5.75 -3.53 11.77
N ILE A 12 -5.97 -3.44 10.45
CA ILE A 12 -5.86 -2.18 9.70
C ILE A 12 -6.95 -1.19 10.15
N MET A 13 -8.18 -1.67 10.34
CA MET A 13 -9.30 -0.83 10.78
C MET A 13 -9.11 -0.34 12.22
N LEU A 14 -8.60 -1.21 13.11
CA LEU A 14 -8.32 -0.86 14.51
C LEU A 14 -7.19 0.16 14.63
N SER A 15 -6.10 -0.02 13.88
CA SER A 15 -4.99 0.95 13.85
C SER A 15 -5.45 2.30 13.30
N ALA A 16 -6.20 2.33 12.19
CA ALA A 16 -6.77 3.55 11.65
C ALA A 16 -7.70 4.26 12.66
N ALA A 17 -8.52 3.51 13.41
CA ALA A 17 -9.39 4.07 14.44
C ALA A 17 -8.62 4.69 15.61
N VAL A 18 -7.57 4.01 16.11
CA VAL A 18 -6.71 4.53 17.19
C VAL A 18 -6.02 5.82 16.74
N ILE A 19 -5.47 5.82 15.53
CA ILE A 19 -4.80 6.98 14.95
C ILE A 19 -5.78 8.15 14.81
N MET A 20 -6.99 7.92 14.28
CA MET A 20 -8.03 8.97 14.20
C MET A 20 -8.41 9.52 15.58
N ILE A 21 -8.60 8.67 16.59
CA ILE A 21 -8.99 9.11 17.94
C ILE A 21 -7.91 9.99 18.59
N LEU A 22 -6.63 9.77 18.28
CA LEU A 22 -5.54 10.58 18.82
C LEU A 22 -5.31 11.86 18.01
N GLU A 23 -5.21 11.75 16.68
CA GLU A 23 -4.80 12.86 15.82
C GLU A 23 -5.94 13.81 15.46
N VAL A 24 -7.18 13.32 15.22
CA VAL A 24 -8.31 14.17 14.85
C VAL A 24 -8.66 15.21 15.91
N PRO A 25 -8.84 14.87 17.21
CA PRO A 25 -9.15 15.87 18.22
C PRO A 25 -7.96 16.81 18.49
N TYR A 26 -6.72 16.32 18.37
CA TYR A 26 -5.52 17.14 18.49
C TYR A 26 -5.45 18.19 17.37
N MET A 27 -5.68 17.80 16.11
CA MET A 27 -5.66 18.68 14.95
C MET A 27 -6.85 19.67 14.95
N LEU A 28 -8.04 19.23 15.37
CA LEU A 28 -9.21 20.11 15.55
C LEU A 28 -8.94 21.19 16.60
N ARG A 29 -8.38 20.81 17.76
CA ARG A 29 -8.04 21.77 18.85
C ARG A 29 -7.00 22.78 18.40
N LYS A 30 -6.00 22.39 17.60
CA LYS A 30 -4.97 23.29 17.08
C LYS A 30 -5.35 24.02 15.78
N ARG A 31 -6.58 23.84 15.25
CA ARG A 31 -7.04 24.35 13.94
C ARG A 31 -6.09 24.05 12.78
N LEU A 32 -5.37 22.93 12.83
CA LEU A 32 -4.38 22.54 11.82
C LEU A 32 -5.07 21.93 10.59
N LYS A 33 -5.79 22.76 9.83
CA LYS A 33 -6.53 22.32 8.63
C LYS A 33 -5.62 21.67 7.58
N LYS A 34 -4.37 22.14 7.45
CA LYS A 34 -3.38 21.56 6.52
C LYS A 34 -2.96 20.16 6.94
N GLU A 35 -2.69 19.94 8.22
CA GLU A 35 -2.29 18.62 8.70
C GLU A 35 -3.45 17.63 8.66
N LEU A 36 -4.67 18.07 8.96
CA LEU A 36 -5.86 17.22 8.83
C LEU A 36 -6.04 16.75 7.38
N TRP A 37 -5.72 17.61 6.40
CA TRP A 37 -5.80 17.26 4.99
C TRP A 37 -4.73 16.25 4.58
N VAL A 38 -3.47 16.45 5.00
CA VAL A 38 -2.38 15.48 4.74
C VAL A 38 -2.67 14.14 5.42
N PHE A 39 -3.13 14.17 6.67
CA PHE A 39 -3.53 12.99 7.43
C PHE A 39 -4.64 12.22 6.72
N SER A 40 -5.70 12.92 6.29
CA SER A 40 -6.82 12.30 5.60
C SER A 40 -6.38 11.67 4.27
N ILE A 41 -5.55 12.35 3.48
CA ILE A 41 -5.00 11.79 2.23
C ILE A 41 -4.17 10.53 2.52
N LEU A 42 -3.28 10.59 3.51
CA LEU A 42 -2.39 9.48 3.85
C LEU A 42 -3.18 8.26 4.38
N LEU A 43 -4.20 8.50 5.20
CA LEU A 43 -5.09 7.47 5.71
C LEU A 43 -5.91 6.84 4.59
N LEU A 44 -6.42 7.65 3.66
CA LEU A 44 -7.19 7.18 2.51
C LEU A 44 -6.31 6.36 1.55
N LEU A 45 -5.05 6.76 1.34
CA LEU A 45 -4.06 5.96 0.61
C LEU A 45 -3.75 4.64 1.32
N GLY A 46 -3.50 4.66 2.63
CA GLY A 46 -3.21 3.45 3.40
C GLY A 46 -4.38 2.45 3.40
N VAL A 47 -5.60 2.94 3.57
CA VAL A 47 -6.83 2.12 3.49
C VAL A 47 -7.07 1.64 2.05
N GLY A 48 -6.86 2.49 1.04
CA GLY A 48 -6.99 2.15 -0.36
C GLY A 48 -6.04 1.03 -0.79
N ILE A 49 -4.74 1.16 -0.46
CA ILE A 49 -3.72 0.15 -0.76
C ILE A 49 -4.04 -1.15 -0.02
N SER A 50 -4.38 -1.07 1.27
CA SER A 50 -4.77 -2.22 2.08
C SER A 50 -6.00 -2.95 1.52
N SER A 51 -7.01 -2.20 1.09
CA SER A 51 -8.24 -2.73 0.49
C SER A 51 -7.97 -3.35 -0.87
N ALA A 52 -7.14 -2.72 -1.71
CA ALA A 52 -6.73 -3.26 -3.00
C ALA A 52 -5.96 -4.58 -2.84
N LYS A 53 -5.06 -4.68 -1.85
CA LYS A 53 -4.39 -5.94 -1.50
C LYS A 53 -5.38 -7.00 -1.01
N ALA A 54 -6.36 -6.62 -0.19
CA ALA A 54 -7.38 -7.54 0.31
C ALA A 54 -8.29 -8.07 -0.79
N LEU A 55 -8.60 -7.25 -1.81
CA LEU A 55 -9.40 -7.61 -2.97
C LEU A 55 -8.65 -8.51 -3.97
N GLN A 56 -7.42 -8.92 -3.66
CA GLN A 56 -6.51 -9.60 -4.59
C GLN A 56 -6.32 -8.85 -5.90
N TRP A 57 -6.47 -7.51 -5.89
CA TRP A 57 -5.89 -6.72 -6.95
C TRP A 57 -4.40 -7.01 -6.89
N THR A 58 -3.89 -7.70 -7.90
CA THR A 58 -2.48 -8.04 -8.05
C THR A 58 -1.74 -6.72 -8.24
N ILE A 59 -1.50 -6.02 -7.13
CA ILE A 59 -0.57 -4.91 -7.09
C ILE A 59 0.76 -5.57 -7.41
N PRO A 60 1.31 -5.30 -8.61
CA PRO A 60 2.59 -5.89 -9.00
C PRO A 60 3.57 -5.54 -7.90
N THR A 61 4.20 -6.57 -7.36
CA THR A 61 5.18 -6.40 -6.30
C THR A 61 6.33 -5.55 -6.84
N PRO A 62 7.11 -4.86 -5.97
CA PRO A 62 8.31 -4.17 -6.41
C PRO A 62 9.25 -5.10 -7.18
N LEU A 63 9.23 -6.39 -6.84
CA LEU A 63 9.95 -7.45 -7.54
C LEU A 63 9.43 -7.67 -8.96
N ASP A 64 8.12 -7.57 -9.20
CA ASP A 64 7.53 -7.62 -10.55
C ASP A 64 7.93 -6.41 -11.39
N TRP A 65 8.06 -5.23 -10.79
CA TRP A 65 8.56 -4.03 -11.47
C TRP A 65 10.02 -4.18 -11.88
N ILE A 66 10.86 -4.66 -10.95
CA ILE A 66 12.26 -4.99 -11.26
C ILE A 66 12.30 -6.03 -12.38
N THR A 67 11.47 -7.08 -12.28
CA THR A 67 11.41 -8.13 -13.30
C THR A 67 10.96 -7.57 -14.65
N ALA A 68 10.00 -6.64 -14.71
CA ALA A 68 9.55 -6.01 -15.94
C ALA A 68 10.64 -5.15 -16.61
N VAL A 69 11.47 -4.47 -15.82
CA VAL A 69 12.62 -3.69 -16.32
C VAL A 69 13.75 -4.62 -16.79
N TYR A 70 14.01 -5.70 -16.06
CA TYR A 70 15.07 -6.66 -16.40
C TYR A 70 14.67 -7.62 -17.52
N LYS A 71 13.38 -7.92 -17.72
CA LYS A 71 12.88 -8.81 -18.77
C LYS A 71 13.41 -8.49 -20.17
N PRO A 72 13.32 -7.24 -20.68
CA PRO A 72 13.85 -6.90 -22.00
C PRO A 72 15.37 -7.03 -22.08
N PHE A 73 16.08 -6.81 -20.98
CA PHE A 73 17.53 -6.99 -20.90
C PHE A 73 17.91 -8.48 -20.97
N THR A 74 17.19 -9.33 -20.22
CA THR A 74 17.37 -10.79 -20.28
C THR A 74 17.02 -11.33 -21.66
N GLU A 75 15.90 -10.90 -22.27
CA GLU A 75 15.53 -11.30 -23.63
C GLU A 75 16.57 -10.86 -24.68
N PHE A 76 17.16 -9.67 -24.53
CA PHE A 76 18.25 -9.21 -25.38
C PHE A 76 19.48 -10.12 -25.24
N LEU A 77 19.90 -10.41 -24.01
CA LEU A 77 21.03 -11.28 -23.71
C LEU A 77 20.81 -12.74 -24.19
N THR A 78 19.59 -13.25 -24.10
CA THR A 78 19.20 -14.56 -24.66
C THR A 78 19.21 -14.52 -26.19
N ARG A 79 18.73 -13.45 -26.83
CA ARG A 79 18.75 -13.30 -28.30
C ARG A 79 20.16 -13.30 -28.89
N ILE A 80 21.13 -12.74 -28.16
CA ILE A 80 22.54 -12.71 -28.60
C ILE A 80 23.32 -13.97 -28.18
N GLY A 81 22.67 -14.94 -27.52
CA GLY A 81 23.25 -16.24 -27.15
C GLY A 81 24.24 -16.20 -25.99
N LEU A 82 24.24 -15.14 -25.19
CA LEU A 82 25.22 -14.92 -24.11
C LEU A 82 24.84 -15.68 -22.82
N ILE A 83 23.55 -15.97 -22.65
CA ILE A 83 22.98 -16.75 -21.54
C ILE A 83 21.84 -17.64 -22.06
N LYS A 84 21.72 -18.85 -21.49
CA LYS A 84 20.73 -19.88 -21.87
C LYS A 84 19.54 -19.89 -20.91
#